data_AF-A0A150G9J5-F1
#
_entry.id   AF-A0A150G9J5-F1
#
_cell.length_a   1.000
_cell.length_b   1.000
_cell.length_c   1.000
_cell.angle_alpha   90.00
_cell.angle_beta   90.00
_cell.angle_gamma   90.00
#
_symmetry.space_group_name_H-M   'P 1'
#
loop_
_entity.id
_entity.type
_entity.pdbx_description
1 polymer ?
#
loop_
_entity_poly.entity_id
_entity_poly.type
_entity_poly.pdbx_seq_one_letter_code
_entity_poly.pdbx_strand_id
1 'polypeptide(L)'
;MTTDDARQLLSPLGAKRFTLSFWQRELPAVVQLAILLAVERRRGDESFWAPYIRSLPDYVPCAWAWGDQELGGALAALGPWAAGWEPAVASARRGVRQRAEEAVKRYGRHLPGGVAIDDVVWAMGQVLSRSFGRDPDVGLAPFIDLCNHRHGAPRPAGFVDERYGAPYAYVESSAFGRPRPLAAGDEVYVSYAADGGDPLAAFLNLGFVPPELVPQQGQALSP
;
A
#
# COMPACT_ATOMS: atom_id res chain seq x y z
N MET A 1 23.44 16.19 -9.38
CA MET A 1 22.87 15.38 -8.30
C MET A 1 23.41 13.97 -8.50
N THR A 2 24.27 13.54 -7.61
CA THR A 2 24.99 12.27 -7.73
C THR A 2 24.09 11.11 -7.30
N THR A 3 24.44 9.89 -7.72
CA THR A 3 23.75 8.65 -7.33
C THR A 3 23.72 8.46 -5.81
N ASP A 4 24.66 9.06 -5.08
CA ASP A 4 24.77 9.00 -3.62
C ASP A 4 23.82 9.99 -2.91
N ASP A 5 23.54 11.16 -3.52
CA ASP A 5 22.57 12.13 -2.99
C ASP A 5 21.14 11.55 -3.01
N ALA A 6 20.80 10.83 -4.08
CA ALA A 6 19.52 10.13 -4.20
C ALA A 6 19.40 8.96 -3.20
N ARG A 7 20.53 8.32 -2.86
CA ARG A 7 20.59 7.20 -1.90
C ARG A 7 20.37 7.68 -0.46
N GLN A 8 20.94 8.83 -0.09
CA GLN A 8 20.74 9.43 1.23
C GLN A 8 19.28 9.87 1.44
N LEU A 9 18.63 10.41 0.41
CA LEU A 9 17.21 10.80 0.47
C LEU A 9 16.25 9.60 0.61
N LEU A 10 16.63 8.41 0.12
CA LEU A 10 15.77 7.21 0.15
C LEU A 10 16.11 6.24 1.29
N SER A 11 17.25 6.43 1.97
CA SER A 11 17.70 5.59 3.08
C SER A 11 16.67 5.46 4.23
N PRO A 12 15.97 6.53 4.67
CA PRO A 12 14.96 6.41 5.74
C PRO A 12 13.73 5.60 5.30
N LEU A 13 13.38 5.63 4.01
CA LEU A 13 12.25 4.87 3.45
C LEU A 13 12.55 3.35 3.36
N GLY A 14 13.83 2.96 3.43
CA GLY A 14 14.27 1.58 3.38
C GLY A 14 14.02 0.78 4.67
N ALA A 15 13.81 1.45 5.81
CA ALA A 15 13.93 0.78 7.11
C ALA A 15 12.71 -0.04 7.55
N LYS A 16 11.52 0.10 6.93
CA LYS A 16 10.33 -0.67 7.36
C LYS A 16 9.44 -1.27 6.25
N ARG A 17 9.71 -0.99 4.96
CA ARG A 17 8.97 -1.60 3.82
C ARG A 17 9.79 -1.84 2.53
N PHE A 18 11.05 -1.41 2.49
CA PHE A 18 11.88 -1.43 1.27
C PHE A 18 13.33 -1.82 1.56
N THR A 19 13.58 -3.03 2.05
CA THR A 19 14.95 -3.59 2.01
C THR A 19 15.26 -4.07 0.60
N LEU A 20 15.95 -3.24 -0.17
CA LEU A 20 16.51 -3.57 -1.48
C LEU A 20 17.78 -4.41 -1.28
N SER A 21 17.71 -5.70 -1.59
CA SER A 21 18.92 -6.49 -1.81
C SER A 21 19.46 -6.17 -3.21
N PHE A 22 20.66 -5.58 -3.26
CA PHE A 22 21.41 -5.35 -4.49
C PHE A 22 21.78 -6.64 -5.26
N TRP A 23 21.45 -7.81 -4.70
CA TRP A 23 21.70 -9.14 -5.26
C TRP A 23 20.42 -9.84 -5.79
N GLN A 24 19.24 -9.22 -5.71
CA GLN A 24 18.02 -9.82 -6.25
C GLN A 24 17.99 -9.71 -7.78
N ARG A 25 18.31 -10.82 -8.46
CA ARG A 25 18.08 -11.01 -9.91
C ARG A 25 16.59 -10.98 -10.29
N GLU A 26 15.72 -11.10 -9.29
CA GLU A 26 14.27 -11.19 -9.40
C GLU A 26 13.61 -9.85 -9.05
N LEU A 27 12.48 -9.56 -9.70
CA LEU A 27 11.69 -8.37 -9.39
C LEU A 27 11.21 -8.41 -7.93
N PRO A 28 11.11 -7.26 -7.23
CA PRO A 28 10.47 -7.23 -5.90
C PRO A 28 9.07 -7.82 -5.96
N ALA A 29 8.64 -8.54 -4.91
CA ALA A 29 7.37 -9.27 -4.92
C ALA A 29 6.16 -8.35 -5.20
N VAL A 30 6.20 -7.10 -4.71
CA VAL A 30 5.19 -6.06 -4.99
C VAL A 30 5.07 -5.77 -6.49
N VAL A 31 6.18 -5.72 -7.21
CA VAL A 31 6.19 -5.47 -8.67
C VAL A 31 5.64 -6.70 -9.40
N GLN A 32 6.01 -7.90 -8.95
CA GLN A 32 5.46 -9.14 -9.53
C GLN A 32 3.94 -9.21 -9.37
N LEU A 33 3.44 -8.93 -8.16
CA LEU A 33 2.01 -8.91 -7.88
C LEU A 33 1.28 -7.80 -8.66
N ALA A 34 1.89 -6.63 -8.83
CA ALA A 34 1.34 -5.56 -9.65
C ALA A 34 1.24 -5.95 -11.13
N ILE A 35 2.25 -6.65 -11.69
CA ILE A 35 2.20 -7.16 -13.05
C ILE A 35 1.06 -8.18 -13.21
N LEU A 36 0.92 -9.11 -12.26
CA LEU A 36 -0.17 -10.09 -12.26
C LEU A 36 -1.53 -9.38 -12.24
N LEU A 37 -1.72 -8.42 -11.34
CA LEU A 37 -2.97 -7.66 -11.23
C LEU A 37 -3.27 -6.87 -12.53
N ALA A 38 -2.25 -6.26 -13.15
CA ALA A 38 -2.41 -5.56 -14.43
C ALA A 38 -2.84 -6.52 -15.56
N VAL A 39 -2.22 -7.70 -15.64
CA VAL A 39 -2.60 -8.77 -16.59
C VAL A 39 -4.04 -9.22 -16.37
N GLU A 40 -4.41 -9.53 -15.13
CA GLU A 40 -5.76 -9.98 -14.79
C GLU A 40 -6.81 -8.89 -15.08
N ARG A 41 -6.49 -7.61 -14.84
CA ARG A 41 -7.40 -6.50 -15.21
C ARG A 41 -7.60 -6.43 -16.72
N ARG A 42 -6.55 -6.61 -17.52
CA ARG A 42 -6.62 -6.58 -19.00
C ARG A 42 -7.43 -7.73 -19.59
N ARG A 43 -7.56 -8.86 -18.89
CA ARG A 43 -8.45 -9.97 -19.29
C ARG A 43 -9.93 -9.63 -19.16
N GLY A 44 -10.28 -8.59 -18.40
CA GLY A 44 -11.66 -8.19 -18.18
C GLY A 44 -12.47 -9.36 -17.60
N ASP A 45 -13.59 -9.68 -18.25
CA ASP A 45 -14.54 -10.70 -17.79
C ASP A 45 -14.00 -12.13 -17.84
N GLU A 46 -12.90 -12.37 -18.56
CA GLU A 46 -12.22 -13.67 -18.59
C GLU A 46 -11.34 -13.91 -17.36
N SER A 47 -11.08 -12.88 -16.53
CA SER A 47 -10.34 -13.05 -15.29
C SER A 47 -11.23 -13.69 -14.22
N PHE A 48 -10.71 -14.73 -13.56
CA PHE A 48 -11.28 -15.24 -12.32
C PHE A 48 -11.46 -14.14 -11.27
N TRP A 49 -10.55 -13.16 -11.24
CA TRP A 49 -10.55 -12.04 -10.30
C TRP A 49 -11.38 -10.84 -10.78
N ALA A 50 -12.09 -10.92 -11.90
CA ALA A 50 -12.86 -9.80 -12.44
C ALA A 50 -13.81 -9.15 -11.41
N PRO A 51 -14.57 -9.88 -10.57
CA PRO A 51 -15.43 -9.26 -9.57
C PRO A 51 -14.64 -8.43 -8.55
N TYR A 52 -13.49 -8.93 -8.09
CA TYR A 52 -12.62 -8.22 -7.16
C TYR A 52 -12.00 -6.98 -7.83
N ILE A 53 -11.45 -7.13 -9.03
CA ILE A 53 -10.81 -6.03 -9.75
C ILE A 53 -11.79 -4.89 -10.03
N ARG A 54 -13.05 -5.19 -10.38
CA ARG A 54 -14.10 -4.17 -10.55
C ARG A 54 -14.50 -3.46 -9.26
N SER A 55 -14.21 -4.05 -8.10
CA SER A 55 -14.42 -3.40 -6.79
C SER A 55 -13.29 -2.46 -6.40
N LEU A 56 -12.14 -2.54 -7.06
CA LEU A 56 -11.00 -1.64 -6.83
C LEU A 56 -11.27 -0.27 -7.46
N PRO A 57 -10.76 0.82 -6.86
CA PRO A 57 -10.90 2.14 -7.45
C PRO A 57 -10.15 2.23 -8.78
N ASP A 58 -10.75 2.90 -9.75
CA ASP A 58 -10.10 3.19 -11.03
C ASP A 58 -8.93 4.17 -10.89
N TYR A 59 -8.91 4.96 -9.82
CA TYR A 59 -7.80 5.84 -9.46
C TYR A 59 -6.77 5.15 -8.55
N VAL A 60 -5.57 5.71 -8.49
CA VAL A 60 -4.52 5.28 -7.55
C VAL A 60 -4.69 6.00 -6.22
N PRO A 61 -4.91 5.27 -5.10
CA PRO A 61 -5.17 5.91 -3.80
C PRO A 61 -3.92 6.51 -3.15
N CYS A 62 -2.72 6.16 -3.64
CA CYS A 62 -1.46 6.60 -3.08
C CYS A 62 -1.17 8.09 -3.34
N ALA A 63 -0.66 8.81 -2.33
CA ALA A 63 -0.38 10.25 -2.44
C ALA A 63 0.63 10.61 -3.54
N TRP A 64 1.52 9.69 -3.91
CA TRP A 64 2.45 9.90 -5.02
C TRP A 64 1.76 10.03 -6.38
N ALA A 65 0.50 9.61 -6.53
CA ALA A 65 -0.28 9.70 -7.76
C ALA A 65 -1.18 10.94 -7.87
N TRP A 66 -1.37 11.69 -6.78
CA TRP A 66 -2.34 12.78 -6.72
C TRP A 66 -1.98 14.00 -7.56
N GLY A 67 -2.97 14.79 -7.96
CA GLY A 67 -2.76 16.09 -8.58
C GLY A 67 -2.22 17.13 -7.59
N ASP A 68 -1.66 18.22 -8.09
CA ASP A 68 -1.04 19.27 -7.25
C ASP A 68 -2.03 19.90 -6.25
N GLN A 69 -3.30 20.08 -6.66
CA GLN A 69 -4.33 20.64 -5.78
C GLN A 69 -4.68 19.71 -4.62
N GLU A 70 -4.90 18.42 -4.90
CA GLU A 70 -5.24 17.42 -3.89
C GLU A 70 -4.07 17.21 -2.92
N LEU A 71 -2.85 17.10 -3.46
CA LEU A 71 -1.63 16.99 -2.66
C LEU A 71 -1.44 18.23 -1.78
N GLY A 72 -1.55 19.43 -2.35
CA GLY A 72 -1.41 20.68 -1.60
C GLY A 72 -2.42 20.80 -0.46
N GLY A 73 -3.68 20.42 -0.70
CA GLY A 73 -4.72 20.41 0.33
C GLY A 73 -4.41 19.42 1.46
N ALA A 74 -3.96 18.21 1.13
CA ALA A 74 -3.63 17.19 2.12
C ALA A 74 -2.40 17.56 2.96
N LEU A 75 -1.34 18.10 2.34
CA LEU A 75 -0.14 18.56 3.04
C LEU A 75 -0.45 19.76 3.95
N ALA A 76 -1.28 20.70 3.48
CA ALA A 76 -1.74 21.81 4.31
C ALA A 76 -2.54 21.35 5.54
N ALA A 77 -3.39 20.33 5.38
CA ALA A 77 -4.14 19.74 6.49
C ALA A 77 -3.24 19.03 7.53
N LEU A 78 -2.10 18.47 7.11
CA LEU A 78 -1.09 17.90 8.00
C LEU A 78 -0.21 18.98 8.68
N GLY A 79 -0.17 20.20 8.12
CA GLY A 79 0.52 21.34 8.70
C GLY A 79 2.02 21.10 8.86
N PRO A 80 2.64 21.47 10.00
CA PRO A 80 4.08 21.34 10.21
C PRO A 80 4.64 19.92 10.07
N TRP A 81 3.81 18.88 10.26
CA TRP A 81 4.24 17.48 10.15
C TRP A 81 4.63 17.08 8.74
N ALA A 82 4.04 17.72 7.73
CA ALA A 82 4.30 17.45 6.32
C ALA A 82 5.39 18.34 5.71
N ALA A 83 6.06 19.16 6.54
CA ALA A 83 7.10 20.07 6.05
C ALA A 83 8.21 19.30 5.31
N GLY A 84 8.41 19.62 4.03
CA GLY A 84 9.43 19.00 3.19
C GLY A 84 9.06 17.63 2.65
N TRP A 85 7.79 17.23 2.67
CA TRP A 85 7.34 15.97 2.08
C TRP A 85 7.17 16.05 0.57
N GLU A 86 7.00 17.23 -0.03
CA GLU A 86 6.80 17.42 -1.47
C GLU A 86 7.91 16.78 -2.32
N PRO A 87 9.21 16.96 -2.00
CA PRO A 87 10.28 16.29 -2.73
C PRO A 87 10.22 14.76 -2.62
N ALA A 88 9.79 14.24 -1.47
CA ALA A 88 9.64 12.80 -1.26
C ALA A 88 8.47 12.23 -2.08
N VAL A 89 7.35 12.94 -2.14
CA VAL A 89 6.19 12.59 -3.00
C VAL A 89 6.60 12.59 -4.47
N ALA A 90 7.33 13.61 -4.92
CA ALA A 90 7.84 13.69 -6.29
C ALA A 90 8.85 12.56 -6.60
N SER A 91 9.70 12.21 -5.63
CA SER A 91 10.65 11.10 -5.75
C SER A 91 9.93 9.76 -5.85
N ALA A 92 8.93 9.52 -4.99
CA ALA A 92 8.10 8.32 -5.01
C ALA A 92 7.37 8.16 -6.36
N ARG A 93 6.78 9.24 -6.89
CA ARG A 93 6.12 9.25 -8.21
C ARG A 93 7.07 8.79 -9.31
N ARG A 94 8.27 9.40 -9.38
CA ARG A 94 9.29 9.02 -10.37
C ARG A 94 9.73 7.58 -10.21
N GLY A 95 10.01 7.15 -8.97
CA GLY A 95 10.47 5.81 -8.67
C GLY A 95 9.45 4.72 -8.99
N VAL A 96 8.16 4.97 -8.76
CA VAL A 96 7.09 4.05 -9.16
C VAL A 96 7.01 3.94 -10.68
N ARG A 97 6.99 5.08 -11.37
CA ARG A 97 6.91 5.08 -12.84
C ARG A 97 8.12 4.40 -13.48
N GLN A 98 9.33 4.67 -13.01
CA GLN A 98 10.54 4.03 -13.50
C GLN A 98 10.49 2.51 -13.35
N ARG A 99 10.01 1.99 -12.20
CA ARG A 99 9.86 0.54 -12.00
C ARG A 99 8.83 -0.08 -12.94
N ALA A 100 7.72 0.61 -13.18
CA ALA A 100 6.72 0.17 -14.16
C ALA A 100 7.31 0.14 -15.58
N GLU A 101 8.06 1.17 -15.97
CA GLU A 101 8.77 1.23 -17.25
C GLU A 101 9.79 0.09 -17.41
N GLU A 102 10.59 -0.17 -16.38
CA GLU A 102 11.56 -1.27 -16.37
C GLU A 102 10.87 -2.64 -16.46
N ALA A 103 9.77 -2.83 -15.72
CA ALA A 103 8.96 -4.05 -15.76
C ALA A 103 8.38 -4.31 -17.16
N VAL A 104 7.73 -3.30 -17.76
CA VAL A 104 7.15 -3.42 -19.11
C VAL A 104 8.24 -3.60 -20.16
N LYS A 105 9.36 -2.89 -20.08
CA LYS A 105 10.50 -3.07 -20.99
C LYS A 105 11.04 -4.49 -20.94
N ARG A 106 11.17 -5.08 -19.74
CA ARG A 106 11.77 -6.40 -19.55
C ARG A 106 10.81 -7.55 -19.86
N TYR A 107 9.54 -7.42 -19.46
CA TYR A 107 8.58 -8.52 -19.48
C TYR A 107 7.39 -8.28 -20.41
N GLY A 108 7.08 -7.04 -20.80
CA GLY A 108 5.85 -6.67 -21.50
C GLY A 108 5.55 -7.47 -22.76
N ARG A 109 6.58 -7.80 -23.57
CA ARG A 109 6.43 -8.65 -24.77
C ARG A 109 5.98 -10.09 -24.48
N HIS A 110 6.12 -10.54 -23.24
CA HIS A 110 5.73 -11.86 -22.76
C HIS A 110 4.41 -11.83 -21.98
N LEU A 111 3.91 -10.64 -21.64
CA LEU A 111 2.66 -10.49 -20.90
C LEU A 111 1.48 -10.50 -21.88
N PRO A 112 0.42 -11.27 -21.60
CA PRO A 112 -0.77 -11.27 -22.43
C PRO A 112 -1.50 -9.93 -22.35
N GLY A 113 -2.27 -9.60 -23.39
CA GLY A 113 -3.18 -8.45 -23.37
C GLY A 113 -2.51 -7.08 -23.55
N GLY A 114 -1.21 -7.02 -23.86
CA GLY A 114 -0.51 -5.76 -24.17
C GLY A 114 -0.46 -4.80 -22.98
N VAL A 115 -0.05 -5.29 -21.81
CA VAL A 115 0.10 -4.50 -20.58
C VAL A 115 0.98 -3.28 -20.81
N ALA A 116 0.41 -2.09 -20.60
CA ALA A 116 1.08 -0.82 -20.71
C ALA A 116 1.71 -0.37 -19.38
N ILE A 117 2.56 0.65 -19.44
CA ILE A 117 3.19 1.23 -18.24
C ILE A 117 2.14 1.71 -17.24
N ASP A 118 1.10 2.39 -17.72
CA ASP A 118 0.07 2.96 -16.84
C ASP A 118 -0.80 1.87 -16.18
N ASP A 119 -0.96 0.69 -16.82
CA ASP A 119 -1.61 -0.47 -16.19
C ASP A 119 -0.82 -0.93 -14.96
N VAL A 120 0.51 -1.00 -15.09
CA VAL A 120 1.41 -1.39 -13.99
C VAL A 120 1.47 -0.32 -12.91
N VAL A 121 1.48 0.97 -13.28
CA VAL A 121 1.42 2.08 -12.31
C VAL A 121 0.13 2.02 -11.49
N TRP A 122 -1.02 1.81 -12.15
CA TRP A 122 -2.29 1.64 -11.45
C TRP A 122 -2.24 0.44 -10.50
N ALA A 123 -1.76 -0.71 -10.99
CA ALA A 123 -1.71 -1.94 -10.20
C ALA A 123 -0.75 -1.82 -9.01
N MET A 124 0.40 -1.15 -9.18
CA MET A 124 1.29 -0.82 -8.07
C MET A 124 0.61 0.03 -7.01
N GLY A 125 -0.22 0.99 -7.44
CA GLY A 125 -1.06 1.78 -6.54
C GLY A 125 -1.93 0.90 -5.64
N GLN A 126 -2.70 0.00 -6.26
CA GLN A 126 -3.56 -0.92 -5.51
C GLN A 126 -2.75 -1.83 -4.58
N VAL A 127 -1.67 -2.44 -5.07
CA VAL A 127 -0.83 -3.35 -4.27
C VAL A 127 -0.19 -2.62 -3.08
N LEU A 128 0.40 -1.45 -3.28
CA LEU A 128 1.07 -0.70 -2.21
C LEU A 128 0.09 -0.24 -1.13
N SER A 129 -1.15 0.07 -1.50
CA SER A 129 -2.17 0.54 -0.55
C SER A 129 -2.93 -0.58 0.16
N ARG A 130 -2.98 -1.79 -0.41
CA ARG A 130 -3.92 -2.86 0.03
C ARG A 130 -3.26 -4.17 0.42
N SER A 131 -2.03 -4.42 -0.02
CA SER A 131 -1.43 -5.75 0.19
C SER A 131 -1.04 -6.01 1.64
N PHE A 132 -1.10 -7.29 1.98
CA PHE A 132 -0.61 -7.87 3.21
C PHE A 132 0.74 -8.55 2.98
N GLY A 133 1.53 -8.66 4.05
CA GLY A 133 2.83 -9.32 4.02
C GLY A 133 3.97 -8.36 3.69
N ARG A 134 5.12 -8.94 3.38
CA ARG A 134 6.38 -8.26 3.07
C ARG A 134 7.20 -9.16 2.15
N ASP A 135 8.08 -8.57 1.34
CA ASP A 135 8.96 -9.33 0.45
C ASP A 135 9.63 -10.51 1.21
N PRO A 136 9.62 -11.73 0.63
CA PRO A 136 9.09 -12.09 -0.69
C PRO A 136 7.59 -12.42 -0.71
N ASP A 137 6.92 -12.48 0.43
CA ASP A 137 5.54 -12.96 0.60
C ASP A 137 4.55 -11.79 0.69
N VAL A 138 4.00 -11.37 -0.45
CA VAL A 138 2.99 -10.31 -0.55
C VAL A 138 1.73 -10.81 -1.23
N GLY A 139 0.56 -10.38 -0.76
CA GLY A 139 -0.72 -10.79 -1.33
C GLY A 139 -1.82 -9.75 -1.18
N LEU A 140 -2.80 -9.83 -2.08
CA LEU A 140 -4.09 -9.15 -1.95
C LEU A 140 -5.09 -10.14 -1.37
N ALA A 141 -5.96 -9.67 -0.48
CA ALA A 141 -6.96 -10.51 0.18
C ALA A 141 -8.33 -9.89 -0.09
N PRO A 142 -9.01 -10.28 -1.18
CA PRO A 142 -10.35 -9.79 -1.51
C PRO A 142 -11.28 -9.84 -0.30
N PHE A 143 -12.17 -8.86 -0.18
CA PHE A 143 -12.99 -8.55 1.00
C PHE A 143 -12.23 -7.91 2.17
N ILE A 144 -11.13 -8.50 2.63
CA ILE A 144 -10.38 -7.99 3.79
C ILE A 144 -9.65 -6.70 3.45
N ASP A 145 -9.05 -6.62 2.27
CA ASP A 145 -8.32 -5.45 1.78
C ASP A 145 -9.22 -4.26 1.35
N LEU A 146 -10.53 -4.42 1.50
CA LEU A 146 -11.54 -3.37 1.34
C LEU A 146 -11.91 -2.72 2.67
N CYS A 147 -11.60 -3.33 3.81
CA CYS A 147 -11.87 -2.76 5.13
C CYS A 147 -11.00 -1.53 5.37
N ASN A 148 -11.60 -0.43 5.82
CA ASN A 148 -10.87 0.79 6.15
C ASN A 148 -10.05 0.66 7.45
N HIS A 149 -9.07 1.54 7.57
CA HIS A 149 -8.30 1.66 8.79
C HIS A 149 -9.07 2.35 9.92
N ARG A 150 -8.89 1.89 11.16
CA ARG A 150 -9.24 2.68 12.34
C ARG A 150 -8.25 2.43 13.48
N HIS A 151 -7.88 3.49 14.19
CA HIS A 151 -7.07 3.36 15.39
C HIS A 151 -7.74 2.43 16.43
N GLY A 152 -6.97 1.52 16.98
CA GLY A 152 -7.43 0.51 17.94
C GLY A 152 -8.15 -0.70 17.33
N ALA A 153 -8.43 -0.73 16.02
CA ALA A 153 -8.94 -1.92 15.35
C ALA A 153 -7.85 -3.03 15.29
N PRO A 154 -8.23 -4.31 15.21
CA PRO A 154 -7.25 -5.39 15.10
C PRO A 154 -6.63 -5.46 13.71
N ARG A 155 -5.45 -6.05 13.60
CA ARG A 155 -4.92 -6.48 12.30
C ARG A 155 -5.70 -7.70 11.81
N PRO A 156 -5.89 -7.87 10.49
CA PRO A 156 -6.39 -9.12 9.96
C PRO A 156 -5.47 -10.27 10.39
N ALA A 157 -6.08 -11.39 10.74
CA ALA A 157 -5.38 -12.57 11.21
C ALA A 157 -5.59 -13.73 10.23
N GLY A 158 -4.67 -14.69 10.27
CA GLY A 158 -4.75 -15.94 9.53
C GLY A 158 -4.86 -17.12 10.50
N PHE A 159 -5.60 -18.14 10.10
CA PHE A 159 -5.68 -19.42 10.82
C PHE A 159 -5.64 -20.56 9.80
N VAL A 160 -5.09 -21.70 10.20
CA VAL A 160 -5.13 -22.93 9.40
C VAL A 160 -6.09 -23.87 10.11
N ASP A 161 -7.18 -24.23 9.44
CA ASP A 161 -8.13 -25.19 10.01
C ASP A 161 -7.45 -26.55 10.20
N GLU A 162 -7.30 -27.00 11.45
CA GLU A 162 -6.65 -28.28 11.77
C GLU A 162 -7.40 -29.50 11.21
N ARG A 163 -8.70 -29.37 10.93
CA ARG A 163 -9.53 -30.46 10.41
C ARG A 163 -9.45 -30.57 8.88
N TYR A 164 -9.31 -29.47 8.17
CA TYR A 164 -9.31 -29.44 6.69
C TYR A 164 -7.97 -29.01 6.07
N GLY A 165 -7.02 -28.55 6.87
CA GLY A 165 -5.73 -28.00 6.42
C GLY A 165 -5.86 -26.71 5.62
N ALA A 166 -7.05 -26.11 5.56
CA ALA A 166 -7.31 -24.95 4.73
C ALA A 166 -6.94 -23.66 5.47
N PRO A 167 -6.07 -22.80 4.90
CA PRO A 167 -5.83 -21.48 5.46
C PRO A 167 -7.05 -20.57 5.22
N TYR A 168 -7.45 -19.82 6.22
CA TYR A 168 -8.39 -18.72 6.07
C TYR A 168 -7.87 -17.46 6.77
N ALA A 169 -8.24 -16.31 6.21
CA ALA A 169 -8.00 -15.02 6.81
C ALA A 169 -9.31 -14.46 7.37
N TYR A 170 -9.24 -13.75 8.49
CA TYR A 170 -10.40 -13.21 9.16
C TYR A 170 -10.12 -11.84 9.79
N VAL A 171 -11.21 -11.11 10.04
CA VAL A 171 -11.21 -9.83 10.75
C VAL A 171 -12.14 -9.96 11.95
N GLU A 172 -11.67 -9.54 13.12
CA GLU A 172 -12.49 -9.45 14.32
C GLU A 172 -13.06 -8.05 14.48
N SER A 173 -14.32 -7.95 14.90
CA SER A 173 -14.85 -6.67 15.35
C SER A 173 -14.41 -6.41 16.79
N SER A 174 -13.29 -5.70 16.95
CA SER A 174 -12.79 -5.28 18.25
C SER A 174 -12.21 -3.86 18.22
N ALA A 175 -12.11 -3.25 19.38
CA ALA A 175 -11.43 -1.98 19.59
C ALA A 175 -10.56 -2.09 20.86
N PHE A 176 -9.27 -1.84 20.73
CA PHE A 176 -8.28 -1.95 21.82
C PHE A 176 -8.34 -3.30 22.53
N GLY A 177 -8.43 -4.39 21.75
CA GLY A 177 -8.48 -5.77 22.25
C GLY A 177 -9.81 -6.17 22.90
N ARG A 178 -10.84 -5.31 22.86
CA ARG A 178 -12.17 -5.61 23.41
C ARG A 178 -13.18 -5.83 22.29
N PRO A 179 -14.05 -6.87 22.36
CA PRO A 179 -15.10 -7.06 21.38
C PRO A 179 -15.96 -5.81 21.21
N ARG A 180 -16.23 -5.45 19.95
CA ARG A 180 -17.10 -4.33 19.59
C ARG A 180 -18.32 -4.89 18.87
N PRO A 181 -19.52 -4.85 19.47
CA PRO A 181 -20.73 -5.21 18.74
C PRO A 181 -20.96 -4.23 17.59
N LEU A 182 -21.47 -4.73 16.46
CA LEU A 182 -21.81 -3.95 15.28
C LEU A 182 -23.32 -4.00 15.05
N ALA A 183 -23.92 -2.84 14.79
CA ALA A 183 -25.28 -2.75 14.27
C ALA A 183 -25.28 -2.85 12.74
N ALA A 184 -26.46 -3.09 12.16
CA ALA A 184 -26.62 -3.01 10.71
C ALA A 184 -26.26 -1.60 10.22
N GLY A 185 -25.37 -1.51 9.24
CA GLY A 185 -24.84 -0.24 8.72
C GLY A 185 -23.53 0.21 9.38
N ASP A 186 -23.10 -0.43 10.47
CA ASP A 186 -21.77 -0.15 11.03
C ASP A 186 -20.67 -0.74 10.16
N GLU A 187 -19.60 0.04 9.99
CA GLU A 187 -18.42 -0.40 9.26
C GLU A 187 -17.53 -1.32 10.11
N VAL A 188 -16.96 -2.33 9.43
CA VAL A 188 -15.89 -3.19 9.96
C VAL A 188 -14.55 -2.56 9.62
N TYR A 189 -13.72 -2.32 10.64
CA TYR A 189 -12.41 -1.70 10.48
C TYR A 189 -11.29 -2.69 10.78
N VAL A 190 -10.12 -2.42 10.21
CA VAL A 190 -8.87 -3.13 10.47
C VAL A 190 -7.75 -2.15 10.83
N SER A 191 -6.62 -2.65 11.32
CA SER A 191 -5.41 -1.83 11.43
C SER A 191 -4.47 -2.06 10.24
N TYR A 192 -4.13 -0.97 9.55
CA TYR A 192 -3.07 -0.93 8.53
C TYR A 192 -1.69 -0.68 9.15
N ALA A 193 -1.68 -0.11 10.36
CA ALA A 193 -0.48 0.38 11.02
C ALA A 193 0.11 -0.68 11.94
N ALA A 194 1.44 -0.74 11.94
CA ALA A 194 2.17 -1.17 13.11
C ALA A 194 2.42 0.03 14.00
N ASP A 195 2.24 -0.13 15.31
CA ASP A 195 2.62 0.86 16.30
C ASP A 195 4.07 1.33 16.01
N GLY A 196 4.25 2.64 15.77
CA GLY A 196 5.56 3.22 15.41
C GLY A 196 5.96 3.15 13.92
N GLY A 197 4.99 3.14 13.01
CA GLY A 197 5.21 3.33 11.56
C GLY A 197 5.72 4.72 11.19
N ASP A 198 6.25 4.87 9.96
CA ASP A 198 6.68 6.16 9.42
C ASP A 198 5.47 6.91 8.79
N PRO A 199 5.11 8.11 9.29
CA PRO A 199 4.02 8.92 8.76
C PRO A 199 4.14 9.21 7.26
N LEU A 200 5.35 9.49 6.77
CA LEU A 200 5.58 9.78 5.35
C LEU A 200 5.34 8.51 4.52
N ALA A 201 5.84 7.36 4.96
CA ALA A 201 5.59 6.09 4.27
C ALA A 201 4.11 5.71 4.27
N ALA A 202 3.37 6.01 5.34
CA ALA A 202 1.92 5.83 5.40
C ALA A 202 1.22 6.75 4.39
N PHE A 203 1.54 8.05 4.40
CA PHE A 203 0.98 9.02 3.45
C PHE A 203 1.23 8.62 2.00
N LEU A 204 2.48 8.27 1.66
CA LEU A 204 2.86 7.90 0.30
C LEU A 204 2.08 6.69 -0.21
N ASN A 205 1.83 5.67 0.62
CA ASN A 205 1.23 4.41 0.16
C ASN A 205 -0.29 4.33 0.38
N LEU A 206 -0.81 4.96 1.44
CA LEU A 206 -2.22 4.87 1.82
C LEU A 206 -3.05 6.07 1.39
N GLY A 207 -2.40 7.20 1.06
CA GLY A 207 -3.11 8.45 0.78
C GLY A 207 -3.67 9.13 2.04
N PHE A 208 -3.20 8.75 3.23
CA PHE A 208 -3.50 9.46 4.47
C PHE A 208 -2.46 9.09 5.54
N VAL A 209 -2.41 9.87 6.62
CA VAL A 209 -1.61 9.55 7.80
C VAL A 209 -2.55 9.09 8.91
N PRO A 210 -2.46 7.85 9.39
CA PRO A 210 -3.19 7.41 10.57
C PRO A 210 -2.93 8.34 11.76
N PRO A 211 -3.97 8.74 12.52
CA PRO A 211 -3.82 9.71 13.60
C PRO A 211 -2.85 9.24 14.69
N GLU A 212 -2.70 7.94 14.90
CA GLU A 212 -1.74 7.37 15.85
C GLU A 212 -0.26 7.51 15.44
N LEU A 213 0.02 7.84 14.19
CA LEU A 213 1.39 8.10 13.72
C LEU A 213 1.80 9.56 13.88
N VAL A 214 0.84 10.45 14.18
CA VAL A 214 1.10 11.85 14.45
C VAL A 214 0.99 12.08 15.96
N PRO A 215 2.05 12.55 16.64
CA PRO A 215 1.96 12.93 18.05
C PRO A 215 0.84 13.96 18.27
N GLN A 216 -0.07 13.67 19.19
CA GLN A 216 -1.13 14.61 19.56
C GLN A 216 -0.50 15.86 20.17
N GLN A 217 -0.91 17.05 19.71
CA GLN A 217 -0.50 18.32 20.33
C GLN A 217 -0.86 18.28 21.83
N GLY A 218 0.15 18.26 22.69
CA GLY A 218 0.00 18.22 24.15
C GLY A 218 0.53 16.96 24.84
N GLN A 219 0.92 15.92 24.11
CA GLN A 219 1.73 14.84 24.71
C GLN A 219 3.20 15.24 24.71
N ALA A 220 3.61 15.94 25.77
CA ALA A 220 5.01 16.02 26.12
C ALA A 220 5.55 14.59 26.25
N LEU A 221 6.57 14.26 25.47
CA LEU A 221 7.40 13.09 25.73
C LEU A 221 7.94 13.25 27.15
N SER A 222 7.35 12.53 28.10
CA SER A 222 7.96 12.41 29.42
C SER A 222 9.24 11.60 29.25
N PRO A 223 10.34 12.04 29.89
CA PRO A 223 11.68 11.47 29.71
C PRO A 223 11.78 10.01 30.12
#